data_AF-A0A526YH81-F1
#
_entry.id   AF-A0A526YH81-F1
#
_cell.length_a   1.000
_cell.length_b   1.000
_cell.length_c   1.000
_cell.angle_alpha   90.00
_cell.angle_beta   90.00
_cell.angle_gamma   90.00
#
_symmetry.space_group_name_H-M   'P 1'
#
loop_
_entity.id
_entity.type
_entity.pdbx_description
1 polymer ?
#
loop_
_entity_poly.entity_id
_entity_poly.type
_entity_poly.pdbx_seq_one_letter_code
_entity_poly.pdbx_strand_id
1 'polypeptide(L)'
;VADWPQILSVERGSLLKAEFDLTDGFVDGPSRIAVVAAADIFGPSSTANADSGNGIAEPELRLGDVVVHEDHGVGVLAAIEQIEVAGLQQDVVKLEYHGGASLLVPVEEFGRIWRYGSEPDAIALDRLDGEGWKKRRQSAVREIEKVAKRLVAIAKARSSQSAELIKPPRADLARFAARFPYPATPDQAAAIRAVMDDLSSGKTMNRLVCGDVGFGKTEVALRACAA
;
A
#
# COMPACT_ATOMS: atom_id res chain seq x y z
N VAL A 1 -17.46 -30.28 -1.85
CA VAL A 1 -16.08 -30.70 -1.54
C VAL A 1 -16.18 -32.17 -1.16
N ALA A 2 -15.63 -33.07 -1.97
CA ALA A 2 -15.65 -34.50 -1.67
C ALA A 2 -14.61 -34.78 -0.57
N ASP A 3 -14.90 -35.73 0.33
CA ASP A 3 -13.91 -36.23 1.28
C ASP A 3 -13.07 -37.36 0.65
N TRP A 4 -11.95 -37.72 1.29
CA TRP A 4 -11.05 -38.76 0.78
C TRP A 4 -11.74 -40.12 0.59
N PRO A 5 -12.59 -40.61 1.52
CA PRO A 5 -13.36 -41.84 1.32
C PRO A 5 -14.28 -41.82 0.09
N GLN A 6 -14.95 -40.68 -0.18
CA GLN A 6 -15.79 -40.54 -1.37
C GLN A 6 -14.97 -40.66 -2.65
N ILE A 7 -13.77 -40.07 -2.68
CA ILE A 7 -12.86 -40.16 -3.84
C ILE A 7 -12.39 -41.59 -4.10
N LEU A 8 -12.19 -42.40 -3.06
CA LEU A 8 -11.80 -43.80 -3.21
C LEU A 8 -12.96 -44.70 -3.68
N SER A 9 -14.21 -44.29 -3.39
CA SER A 9 -15.41 -45.06 -3.71
C SER A 9 -16.01 -44.79 -5.09
N VAL A 10 -15.56 -43.75 -5.80
CA VAL A 10 -16.14 -43.39 -7.11
C VAL A 10 -15.66 -44.29 -8.24
N GLU A 11 -16.53 -44.44 -9.24
CA GLU A 11 -16.24 -45.20 -10.44
C GLU A 11 -15.12 -44.56 -11.26
N ARG A 12 -14.27 -45.39 -11.86
CA ARG A 12 -13.15 -44.93 -12.69
C ARG A 12 -13.66 -44.10 -13.86
N GLY A 13 -13.05 -42.93 -14.08
CA GLY A 13 -13.50 -41.97 -15.09
C GLY A 13 -14.38 -40.83 -14.55
N SER A 14 -14.68 -40.83 -13.25
CA SER A 14 -15.39 -39.72 -12.59
C SER A 14 -14.48 -38.52 -12.34
N LEU A 15 -15.02 -37.30 -12.46
CA LEU A 15 -14.33 -36.05 -12.09
C LEU A 15 -14.88 -35.51 -10.77
N LEU A 16 -14.01 -35.34 -9.78
CA LEU A 16 -14.35 -34.79 -8.46
C LEU A 16 -13.48 -33.58 -8.12
N LYS A 17 -13.97 -32.74 -7.19
CA LYS A 17 -13.20 -31.63 -6.60
C LYS A 17 -13.18 -31.76 -5.07
N ALA A 18 -11.98 -31.75 -4.53
CA ALA A 18 -11.70 -31.71 -3.09
C ALA A 18 -10.52 -30.75 -2.83
N GLU A 19 -10.42 -30.27 -1.61
CA GLU A 19 -9.33 -29.40 -1.17
C GLU A 19 -8.41 -30.20 -0.24
N PHE A 20 -7.11 -30.20 -0.54
CA PHE A 20 -6.09 -30.87 0.25
C PHE A 20 -4.92 -29.90 0.43
N ASP A 21 -4.32 -29.93 1.62
CA ASP A 21 -3.05 -29.26 1.87
C ASP A 21 -1.92 -30.25 1.54
N LEU A 22 -1.37 -30.12 0.33
CA LEU A 22 -0.32 -31.01 -0.20
C LEU A 22 0.87 -30.17 -0.66
N THR A 23 2.02 -30.42 -0.06
CA THR A 23 3.28 -29.78 -0.44
C THR A 23 3.93 -30.49 -1.62
N ASP A 24 3.97 -31.82 -1.60
CA ASP A 24 4.62 -32.67 -2.60
C ASP A 24 3.66 -33.77 -3.10
N GLY A 25 3.86 -34.24 -4.33
CA GLY A 25 3.14 -35.40 -4.85
C GLY A 25 3.72 -36.72 -4.39
N PHE A 26 2.97 -37.80 -4.61
CA PHE A 26 3.39 -39.15 -4.29
C PHE A 26 2.70 -40.19 -5.18
N VAL A 27 3.31 -41.38 -5.25
CA VAL A 27 2.72 -42.54 -5.92
C VAL A 27 2.53 -43.65 -4.89
N ASP A 28 1.28 -44.02 -4.65
CA ASP A 28 0.92 -45.18 -3.83
C ASP A 28 0.64 -46.38 -4.74
N GLY A 29 1.65 -47.24 -4.91
CA GLY A 29 1.60 -48.43 -5.75
C GLY A 29 0.49 -49.42 -5.37
N PRO A 30 0.34 -49.80 -4.09
CA PRO A 30 -0.76 -50.65 -3.61
C PRO A 30 -2.15 -50.17 -4.01
N SER A 31 -2.46 -48.88 -3.85
CA SER A 31 -3.77 -48.32 -4.21
C SER A 31 -3.87 -47.89 -5.69
N ARG A 32 -2.75 -47.95 -6.43
CA ARG A 32 -2.61 -47.43 -7.81
C ARG A 32 -3.03 -45.96 -7.92
N ILE A 33 -2.66 -45.15 -6.94
CA ILE A 33 -2.95 -43.72 -6.88
C ILE A 33 -1.65 -42.96 -7.20
N ALA A 34 -1.72 -42.05 -8.16
CA ALA A 34 -0.70 -41.05 -8.37
C ALA A 34 -1.29 -39.68 -8.02
N VAL A 35 -0.68 -39.00 -7.05
CA VAL A 35 -1.02 -37.63 -6.66
C VAL A 35 0.09 -36.74 -7.18
N VAL A 36 -0.27 -35.75 -7.99
CA VAL A 36 0.65 -34.73 -8.50
C VAL A 36 0.29 -33.41 -7.86
N ALA A 37 1.17 -32.91 -7.00
CA ALA A 37 1.05 -31.60 -6.38
C ALA A 37 1.44 -30.51 -7.38
N ALA A 38 0.99 -29.28 -7.12
CA ALA A 38 1.40 -28.14 -7.91
C ALA A 38 2.93 -27.95 -7.89
N ALA A 39 3.59 -28.23 -6.76
CA ALA A 39 5.04 -28.11 -6.63
C ALA A 39 5.82 -29.08 -7.53
N ASP A 40 5.28 -30.26 -7.83
CA ASP A 40 5.93 -31.23 -8.72
C ASP A 40 6.01 -30.72 -10.17
N ILE A 41 5.09 -29.84 -10.56
CA ILE A 41 4.99 -29.27 -11.90
C ILE A 41 5.64 -27.87 -11.96
N PHE A 42 5.43 -27.06 -10.93
CA PHE A 42 5.77 -25.63 -10.92
C PHE A 42 6.93 -25.26 -9.98
N GLY A 43 7.46 -26.20 -9.20
CA GLY A 43 8.47 -25.96 -8.17
C GLY A 43 7.87 -25.50 -6.83
N PRO A 44 8.68 -25.45 -5.76
CA PRO A 44 8.20 -25.13 -4.42
C PRO A 44 7.57 -23.73 -4.36
N SER A 45 6.35 -23.65 -3.82
CA SER A 45 5.68 -22.37 -3.55
C SER A 45 6.34 -21.72 -2.34
N SER A 46 6.88 -20.51 -2.49
CA SER A 46 7.27 -19.70 -1.34
C SER A 46 5.99 -19.29 -0.60
N THR A 47 5.68 -19.97 0.51
CA THR A 47 4.63 -19.54 1.44
C THR A 47 5.07 -18.21 2.06
N ALA A 48 4.68 -17.11 1.43
CA ALA A 48 4.85 -15.78 1.98
C ALA A 48 3.93 -15.66 3.20
N ASN A 49 4.52 -15.68 4.40
CA ASN A 49 3.85 -15.22 5.60
C ASN A 49 3.32 -13.81 5.33
N ALA A 50 1.99 -13.69 5.31
CA ALA A 50 1.28 -12.43 5.18
C ALA A 50 1.31 -11.69 6.52
N ASP A 51 2.49 -11.28 6.98
CA ASP A 51 2.62 -10.18 7.93
C ASP A 51 2.98 -8.92 7.13
N SER A 52 1.98 -8.43 6.42
CA SER A 52 2.01 -7.11 5.79
C SER A 52 1.86 -6.05 6.88
N GLY A 53 2.92 -5.84 7.66
CA GLY A 53 3.08 -4.64 8.49
C GLY A 53 3.23 -3.41 7.59
N ASN A 54 2.15 -2.98 6.94
CA ASN A 54 2.06 -1.72 6.20
C ASN A 54 1.92 -0.53 7.16
N GLY A 55 2.81 -0.46 8.15
CA GLY A 55 3.07 0.78 8.86
C GLY A 55 4.03 1.59 8.00
N ILE A 56 3.62 2.77 7.53
CA ILE A 56 4.59 3.79 7.16
C ILE A 56 5.44 3.98 8.42
N ALA A 57 6.71 3.60 8.38
CA ALA A 57 7.60 3.80 9.50
C ALA A 57 7.58 5.29 9.83
N GLU A 58 6.95 5.66 10.95
CA GLU A 58 6.87 7.06 11.34
C GLU A 58 8.30 7.57 11.50
N PRO A 59 8.68 8.66 10.83
CA PRO A 59 10.02 9.19 10.93
C PRO A 59 10.31 9.54 12.39
N GLU A 60 11.35 8.90 12.95
CA GLU A 60 11.82 9.16 14.30
C GLU A 60 12.12 10.66 14.49
N LEU A 61 11.45 11.30 15.44
CA LEU A 61 11.64 12.71 15.79
C LEU A 61 12.79 12.86 16.80
N ARG A 62 13.69 13.80 16.55
CA ARG A 62 14.86 14.07 17.39
C ARG A 62 14.88 15.51 17.85
N LEU A 63 15.47 15.75 19.03
CA LEU A 63 15.75 17.11 19.49
C LEU A 63 16.63 17.83 18.44
N GLY A 64 16.25 19.07 18.13
CA GLY A 64 16.84 19.87 17.05
C GLY A 64 16.17 19.71 15.69
N ASP A 65 15.27 18.75 15.49
CA ASP A 65 14.55 18.61 14.24
C ASP A 65 13.60 19.80 14.01
N VAL A 66 13.49 20.20 12.75
CA VAL A 66 12.46 21.11 12.29
C VAL A 66 11.14 20.34 12.22
N VAL A 67 10.12 20.89 12.85
CA VAL A 67 8.79 20.30 12.91
C VAL A 67 7.73 21.28 12.44
N VAL A 68 6.61 20.75 11.95
CA VAL A 68 5.40 21.51 11.71
C VAL A 68 4.39 21.18 12.80
N HIS A 69 3.97 22.18 13.56
CA HIS A 69 2.79 22.09 14.40
C HIS A 69 1.55 22.50 13.59
N GLU A 70 0.46 21.74 13.67
CA GLU A 70 -0.76 21.94 12.87
C GLU A 70 -1.26 23.40 12.85
N ASP A 71 -1.30 24.04 14.02
CA ASP A 71 -1.86 25.38 14.20
C ASP A 71 -0.84 26.51 14.23
N HIS A 72 0.44 26.20 14.45
CA HIS A 72 1.47 27.20 14.74
C HIS A 72 2.57 27.25 13.68
N GLY A 73 2.62 26.26 12.80
CA GLY A 73 3.54 26.24 11.66
C GLY A 73 4.90 25.67 12.01
N VAL A 74 5.92 26.20 11.36
CA VAL A 74 7.28 25.64 11.37
C VAL A 74 8.04 26.14 12.59
N GLY A 75 8.48 25.19 13.43
CA GLY A 75 9.31 25.42 14.61
C GLY A 75 10.39 24.35 14.74
N VAL A 76 11.14 24.40 15.83
CA VAL A 76 12.19 23.43 16.16
C VAL A 76 11.81 22.69 17.43
N LEU A 77 11.95 21.37 17.41
CA LEU A 77 11.80 20.54 18.61
C LEU A 77 12.98 20.79 19.56
N ALA A 78 12.80 21.59 20.59
CA ALA A 78 13.89 22.05 21.45
C ALA A 78 14.14 21.09 22.63
N ALA A 79 13.08 20.65 23.31
CA ALA A 79 13.19 19.79 24.49
C ALA A 79 11.91 19.00 24.75
N ILE A 80 12.03 18.00 25.61
CA ILE A 80 10.92 17.38 26.34
C ILE A 80 11.14 17.74 27.80
N GLU A 81 10.15 18.38 28.42
CA GLU A 81 10.22 18.89 29.79
C GLU A 81 9.03 18.37 30.58
N GLN A 82 9.20 18.23 31.90
CA GLN A 82 8.12 17.90 32.80
C GLN A 82 7.71 19.17 33.56
N ILE A 83 6.43 19.53 33.49
CA ILE A 83 5.89 20.73 34.12
C ILE A 83 4.79 20.37 35.12
N GLU A 84 4.60 21.21 36.12
CA GLU A 84 3.50 21.08 37.07
C GLU A 84 2.32 21.96 36.63
N VAL A 85 1.18 21.35 36.32
CA VAL A 85 -0.06 22.03 35.95
C VAL A 85 -1.16 21.58 36.91
N ALA A 86 -1.74 22.53 37.65
CA ALA A 86 -2.81 22.27 38.63
C ALA A 86 -2.46 21.18 39.67
N GLY A 87 -1.19 21.08 40.08
CA GLY A 87 -0.72 20.11 41.07
C GLY A 87 -0.41 18.71 40.50
N LEU A 88 -0.51 18.53 39.19
CA LEU A 88 -0.16 17.30 38.49
C LEU A 88 1.08 17.53 37.63
N GLN A 89 1.98 16.55 37.63
CA GLN A 89 3.13 16.54 36.72
C GLN A 89 2.67 16.09 35.33
N GLN A 90 3.01 16.85 34.30
CA GLN A 90 2.66 16.58 32.92
C GLN A 90 3.91 16.74 32.03
N ASP A 91 4.13 15.78 31.15
CA ASP A 91 5.19 15.85 30.15
C ASP A 91 4.74 16.71 28.97
N VAL A 92 5.60 17.65 28.58
CA VAL A 92 5.37 18.56 27.48
C VAL A 92 6.56 18.58 26.53
N VAL A 93 6.26 18.78 25.26
CA VAL A 93 7.22 19.02 24.21
C VAL A 93 7.37 20.53 24.02
N LYS A 94 8.60 21.02 24.13
CA LYS A 94 8.93 22.42 23.89
C LYS A 94 9.34 22.63 22.44
N LEU A 95 8.59 23.50 21.76
CA LEU A 95 8.86 23.93 20.40
C LEU A 95 9.35 25.38 20.39
N GLU A 96 10.45 25.65 19.69
CA GLU A 96 11.01 27.00 19.51
C GLU A 96 10.68 27.56 18.12
N TYR A 97 10.34 28.85 18.10
CA TYR A 97 9.88 29.58 16.92
C TYR A 97 10.73 30.83 16.69
N HIS A 98 10.45 31.52 15.58
CA HIS A 98 11.17 32.75 15.24
C HIS A 98 11.17 33.77 16.38
N GLY A 99 12.34 34.34 16.67
CA GLY A 99 12.51 35.36 17.72
C GLY A 99 12.60 34.80 19.13
N GLY A 100 12.86 33.49 19.28
CA GLY A 100 13.04 32.83 20.57
C GLY A 100 11.74 32.55 21.31
N ALA A 101 10.58 32.73 20.66
CA ALA A 101 9.29 32.41 21.25
C ALA A 101 9.15 30.88 21.37
N SER A 102 8.61 30.40 22.49
CA SER A 102 8.44 28.96 22.75
C SER A 102 6.98 28.59 22.94
N LEU A 103 6.61 27.38 22.53
CA LEU A 103 5.31 26.76 22.75
C LEU A 103 5.52 25.43 23.49
N LEU A 104 4.80 25.21 24.58
CA LEU A 104 4.75 23.93 25.27
C LEU A 104 3.52 23.17 24.80
N VAL A 105 3.73 21.99 24.23
CA VAL A 105 2.68 21.13 23.69
C VAL A 105 2.60 19.87 24.56
N PRO A 106 1.44 19.58 25.17
CA PRO A 106 1.21 18.31 25.86
C PRO A 106 1.61 17.10 25.01
N VAL A 107 2.23 16.08 25.60
CA VAL A 107 2.57 14.84 24.86
C VAL A 107 1.32 14.16 24.30
N GLU A 108 0.15 14.36 24.91
CA GLU A 108 -1.14 13.88 24.40
C GLU A 108 -1.51 14.50 23.04
N GLU A 109 -0.99 15.69 22.72
CA GLU A 109 -1.17 16.40 21.45
C GLU A 109 -0.02 16.15 20.46
N PHE A 110 0.89 15.22 20.74
CA PHE A 110 2.06 14.95 19.90
C PHE A 110 1.70 14.57 18.46
N GLY A 111 0.53 13.94 18.23
CA GLY A 111 0.02 13.63 16.88
C GLY A 111 -0.27 14.84 16.00
N ARG A 112 -0.15 16.06 16.52
CA ARG A 112 -0.29 17.34 15.81
C ARG A 112 1.04 17.94 15.38
N ILE A 113 2.14 17.21 15.59
CA ILE A 113 3.51 17.60 15.27
C ILE A 113 4.04 16.62 14.22
N TRP A 114 4.56 17.15 13.11
CA TRP A 114 5.17 16.35 12.05
C TRP A 114 6.61 16.78 11.79
N ARG A 115 7.51 15.81 11.63
CA ARG A 115 8.90 16.09 11.22
C ARG A 115 8.91 16.73 9.82
N TYR A 116 9.58 17.86 9.70
CA TYR A 116 9.76 18.58 8.43
C TYR A 116 11.17 18.39 7.87
N GLY A 117 12.20 18.43 8.71
CA GLY A 117 13.58 18.28 8.30
C GLY A 117 14.56 18.34 9.48
N SER A 118 15.84 18.14 9.20
CA SER A 118 16.90 18.09 10.23
C SER A 118 17.82 19.31 10.24
N GLU A 119 17.59 20.29 9.35
CA GLU A 119 18.44 21.48 9.18
C GLU A 119 17.67 22.76 9.51
N PRO A 120 17.63 23.18 10.79
CA PRO A 120 16.88 24.37 11.21
C PRO A 120 17.40 25.67 10.58
N ASP A 121 18.71 25.79 10.35
CA ASP A 121 19.31 27.01 9.78
C ASP A 121 18.93 27.25 8.30
N ALA A 122 18.49 26.20 7.60
CA ALA A 122 18.07 26.28 6.21
C ALA A 122 16.60 26.73 6.04
N ILE A 123 15.83 26.77 7.14
CA ILE A 123 14.37 26.91 7.09
C ILE A 123 13.92 28.10 7.95
N ALA A 124 13.18 29.02 7.34
CA ALA A 124 12.60 30.14 8.07
C ALA A 124 11.50 29.66 9.03
N LEU A 125 11.72 29.84 10.33
CA LEU A 125 10.72 29.53 11.36
C LEU A 125 9.54 30.51 11.32
N ASP A 126 8.36 30.02 11.67
CA ASP A 126 7.16 30.84 11.83
C ASP A 126 7.20 31.65 13.14
N ARG A 127 6.39 32.70 13.20
CA ARG A 127 6.12 33.45 14.43
C ARG A 127 4.81 32.96 15.04
N LEU A 128 4.80 32.67 16.35
CA LEU A 128 3.62 32.15 17.06
C LEU A 128 2.40 33.07 17.00
N ASP A 129 2.63 34.38 17.03
CA ASP A 129 1.61 35.43 16.97
C ASP A 129 1.30 35.92 15.53
N GLY A 130 1.96 35.32 14.53
CA GLY A 130 1.83 35.72 13.14
C GLY A 130 0.65 35.09 12.42
N GLU A 131 -0.02 35.86 11.55
CA GLU A 131 -1.03 35.30 10.63
C GLU A 131 -0.42 34.52 9.44
N GLY A 132 0.91 34.52 9.31
CA GLY A 132 1.63 33.96 8.15
C GLY A 132 1.33 32.49 7.92
N TRP A 133 1.49 31.65 8.95
CA TRP A 133 1.15 30.23 8.89
C TRP A 133 -0.31 30.01 8.53
N LYS A 134 -1.23 30.68 9.23
CA LYS A 134 -2.67 30.54 9.02
C LYS A 134 -3.05 30.87 7.57
N LYS A 135 -2.50 31.94 6.99
CA LYS A 135 -2.70 32.31 5.58
C LYS A 135 -2.12 31.25 4.63
N ARG A 136 -0.92 30.75 4.88
CA ARG A 136 -0.30 29.69 4.06
C ARG A 136 -1.10 28.38 4.11
N ARG A 137 -1.53 27.95 5.31
CA ARG A 137 -2.39 26.78 5.50
C ARG A 137 -3.72 26.93 4.76
N GLN A 138 -4.40 28.06 4.91
CA GLN A 138 -5.66 28.31 4.19
C GLN A 138 -5.47 28.31 2.67
N SER A 139 -4.39 28.89 2.16
CA SER A 139 -4.07 28.86 0.73
C SER A 139 -3.83 27.44 0.24
N ALA A 140 -3.08 26.63 0.99
CA ALA A 140 -2.84 25.22 0.66
C ALA A 140 -4.14 24.42 0.64
N VAL A 141 -5.02 24.60 1.63
CA VAL A 141 -6.34 23.94 1.67
C VAL A 141 -7.18 24.30 0.44
N ARG A 142 -7.23 25.57 0.04
CA ARG A 142 -7.95 26.01 -1.16
C ARG A 142 -7.42 25.37 -2.44
N GLU A 143 -6.10 25.26 -2.58
CA GLU A 143 -5.51 24.58 -3.73
C GLU A 143 -5.78 23.07 -3.72
N ILE A 144 -5.73 22.42 -2.54
CA ILE A 144 -6.13 21.02 -2.38
C ILE A 144 -7.59 20.82 -2.82
N GLU A 145 -8.51 21.67 -2.36
CA GLU A 145 -9.92 21.60 -2.75
C GLU A 145 -10.11 21.77 -4.27
N LYS A 146 -9.37 22.69 -4.89
CA LYS A 146 -9.40 22.93 -6.33
C LYS A 146 -8.90 21.71 -7.11
N VAL A 147 -7.81 21.09 -6.67
CA VAL A 147 -7.27 19.86 -7.26
C VAL A 147 -8.26 18.71 -7.08
N ALA A 148 -8.83 18.54 -5.88
CA ALA A 148 -9.83 17.52 -5.60
C ALA A 148 -11.06 17.66 -6.53
N LYS A 149 -11.61 18.87 -6.67
CA LYS A 149 -12.72 19.15 -7.61
C LYS A 149 -12.35 18.77 -9.04
N ARG A 150 -11.13 19.08 -9.49
CA ARG A 150 -10.63 18.70 -10.82
C ARG A 150 -10.52 17.19 -10.99
N LEU A 151 -9.98 16.47 -10.01
CA LEU A 151 -9.85 15.01 -10.03
C LEU A 151 -11.23 14.33 -10.09
N VAL A 152 -12.20 14.82 -9.31
CA VAL A 152 -13.59 14.34 -9.35
C VAL A 152 -14.21 14.58 -10.73
N ALA A 153 -14.01 15.76 -11.32
CA ALA A 153 -14.52 16.06 -12.66
C ALA A 153 -13.93 15.13 -13.73
N ILE A 154 -12.61 14.88 -13.68
CA ILE A 154 -11.92 13.93 -14.59
C ILE A 154 -12.47 12.51 -14.40
N ALA A 155 -12.62 12.05 -13.15
CA ALA A 155 -13.15 10.72 -12.84
C ALA A 155 -14.60 10.56 -13.34
N LYS A 156 -15.45 11.58 -13.16
CA LYS A 156 -16.83 11.59 -13.65
C LYS A 156 -16.88 11.51 -15.17
N ALA A 157 -16.12 12.36 -15.86
CA ALA A 157 -16.03 12.35 -17.32
C ALA A 157 -15.57 11.00 -17.86
N ARG A 158 -14.60 10.36 -17.19
CA ARG A 158 -14.12 9.02 -17.54
C ARG A 158 -15.17 7.94 -17.28
N SER A 159 -15.89 8.01 -16.17
CA SER A 159 -16.91 7.01 -15.81
C SER A 159 -18.10 6.96 -16.77
N SER A 160 -18.36 8.05 -17.48
CA SER A 160 -19.39 8.13 -18.52
C SER A 160 -18.95 7.62 -19.90
N GLN A 161 -17.65 7.31 -20.07
CA GLN A 161 -17.12 6.77 -21.31
C GLN A 161 -17.15 5.25 -21.28
N SER A 162 -17.63 4.66 -22.37
CA SER A 162 -17.46 3.24 -22.65
C SER A 162 -16.12 3.00 -23.34
N ALA A 163 -15.46 1.92 -22.98
CA ALA A 163 -14.27 1.43 -23.66
C ALA A 163 -14.55 0.05 -24.28
N GLU A 164 -13.78 -0.31 -25.30
CA GLU A 164 -13.82 -1.65 -25.86
C GLU A 164 -13.44 -2.68 -24.77
N LEU A 165 -14.17 -3.80 -24.74
CA LEU A 165 -13.87 -4.88 -23.81
C LEU A 165 -12.64 -5.65 -24.31
N ILE A 166 -11.56 -5.61 -23.54
CA ILE A 166 -10.37 -6.38 -23.81
C ILE A 166 -10.40 -7.62 -22.92
N LYS A 167 -10.62 -8.78 -23.53
CA LYS A 167 -10.68 -10.07 -22.83
C LYS A 167 -9.91 -11.13 -23.62
N PRO A 168 -8.60 -11.27 -23.39
CA PRO A 168 -7.81 -12.24 -24.12
C PRO A 168 -8.23 -13.67 -23.78
N PRO A 169 -8.12 -14.62 -24.72
CA PRO A 169 -8.28 -16.04 -24.43
C PRO A 169 -7.31 -16.48 -23.33
N ARG A 170 -7.82 -17.18 -22.31
CA ARG A 170 -7.02 -17.60 -21.15
C ARG A 170 -5.78 -18.40 -21.55
N ALA A 171 -5.88 -19.25 -22.57
CA ALA A 171 -4.77 -20.05 -23.06
C ALA A 171 -3.65 -19.20 -23.67
N ASP A 172 -3.99 -18.13 -24.38
CA ASP A 172 -3.01 -17.27 -25.05
C ASP A 172 -2.25 -16.43 -24.05
N LEU A 173 -2.97 -15.82 -23.10
CA LEU A 173 -2.36 -15.07 -22.01
C LEU A 173 -1.49 -15.97 -21.13
N ALA A 174 -1.92 -17.21 -20.85
CA ALA A 174 -1.11 -18.18 -20.11
C ALA A 174 0.17 -18.56 -20.86
N ARG A 175 0.09 -18.77 -22.19
CA ARG A 175 1.28 -19.02 -23.04
C ARG A 175 2.24 -17.84 -23.05
N PHE A 176 1.72 -16.61 -23.07
CA PHE A 176 2.56 -15.40 -22.95
C PHE A 176 3.23 -15.32 -21.58
N ALA A 177 2.46 -15.53 -20.49
CA ALA A 177 2.96 -15.50 -19.12
C ALA A 177 4.02 -16.59 -18.85
N ALA A 178 3.91 -17.77 -19.47
CA ALA A 178 4.87 -18.86 -19.33
C ALA A 178 6.27 -18.53 -19.92
N ARG A 179 6.41 -17.45 -20.70
CA ARG A 179 7.71 -16.98 -21.20
C ARG A 179 8.53 -16.26 -20.13
N PHE A 180 7.91 -15.89 -19.00
CA PHE A 180 8.59 -15.29 -17.88
C PHE A 180 9.12 -16.39 -16.97
N PRO A 181 10.44 -16.43 -16.68
CA PRO A 181 11.05 -17.51 -15.92
C PRO A 181 10.85 -17.38 -14.40
N TYR A 182 10.09 -16.39 -13.94
CA TYR A 182 9.86 -16.11 -12.53
C TYR A 182 8.37 -16.19 -12.21
N PRO A 183 7.98 -16.85 -11.10
CA PRO A 183 6.61 -16.82 -10.62
C PRO A 183 6.26 -15.41 -10.12
N ALA A 184 5.02 -14.99 -10.38
CA ALA A 184 4.55 -13.71 -9.88
C ALA A 184 4.38 -13.76 -8.35
N THR A 185 4.83 -12.72 -7.66
CA THR A 185 4.55 -12.54 -6.22
C THR A 185 3.06 -12.31 -5.97
N PRO A 186 2.55 -12.47 -4.72
CA PRO A 186 1.15 -12.20 -4.40
C PRO A 186 0.68 -10.79 -4.82
N ASP A 187 1.50 -9.76 -4.57
CA ASP A 187 1.19 -8.38 -4.95
C ASP A 187 1.18 -8.17 -6.47
N GLN A 188 2.13 -8.80 -7.19
CA GLN A 188 2.14 -8.77 -8.64
C GLN A 188 0.91 -9.48 -9.21
N ALA A 189 0.55 -10.65 -8.69
CA ALA A 189 -0.63 -11.40 -9.11
C ALA A 189 -1.93 -10.62 -8.85
N ALA A 190 -2.02 -9.90 -7.73
CA ALA A 190 -3.13 -9.00 -7.43
C ALA A 190 -3.18 -7.81 -8.40
N ALA A 191 -2.05 -7.17 -8.69
CA ALA A 191 -1.95 -6.07 -9.64
C ALA A 191 -2.33 -6.49 -11.06
N ILE A 192 -1.84 -7.64 -11.52
CA ILE A 192 -2.17 -8.22 -12.83
C ILE A 192 -3.68 -8.46 -12.91
N ARG A 193 -4.27 -9.12 -11.91
CA ARG A 193 -5.71 -9.39 -11.88
C ARG A 193 -6.53 -8.11 -11.96
N ALA A 194 -6.18 -7.11 -11.15
CA ALA A 194 -6.89 -5.84 -11.13
C ALA A 194 -6.81 -5.09 -12.48
N VAL A 195 -5.68 -5.16 -13.17
CA VAL A 195 -5.53 -4.61 -14.54
C VAL A 195 -6.40 -5.38 -15.53
N MET A 196 -6.40 -6.72 -15.50
CA MET A 196 -7.23 -7.53 -16.39
C MET A 196 -8.74 -7.32 -16.16
N ASP A 197 -9.15 -7.12 -14.91
CA ASP A 197 -10.53 -6.82 -14.54
C ASP A 197 -10.93 -5.44 -15.06
N ASP A 198 -10.06 -4.43 -14.93
CA ASP A 198 -10.30 -3.09 -15.47
C ASP A 198 -10.44 -3.12 -17.00
N LEU A 199 -9.54 -3.83 -17.71
CA LEU A 199 -9.55 -3.98 -19.17
C LEU A 199 -10.81 -4.69 -19.69
N SER A 200 -11.38 -5.61 -18.91
CA SER A 200 -12.59 -6.36 -19.29
C SER A 200 -13.89 -5.73 -18.77
N SER A 201 -13.82 -4.59 -18.08
CA SER A 201 -14.98 -3.94 -17.45
C SER A 201 -15.89 -3.15 -18.39
N GLY A 202 -15.43 -2.88 -19.63
CA GLY A 202 -16.12 -1.99 -20.58
C GLY A 202 -16.05 -0.51 -20.21
N LYS A 203 -15.28 -0.14 -19.17
CA LYS A 203 -15.01 1.24 -18.75
C LYS A 203 -13.56 1.59 -19.06
N THR A 204 -13.28 2.87 -19.31
CA THR A 204 -11.91 3.34 -19.52
C THR A 204 -11.07 3.14 -18.25
N MET A 205 -10.07 2.24 -18.31
CA MET A 205 -9.14 1.97 -17.21
C MET A 205 -8.32 3.23 -16.87
N ASN A 206 -8.13 3.48 -15.57
CA ASN A 206 -7.19 4.50 -15.06
C ASN A 206 -6.60 4.04 -13.73
N ARG A 207 -5.64 3.13 -13.81
CA ARG A 207 -4.94 2.54 -12.67
C ARG A 207 -3.51 3.01 -12.61
N LEU A 208 -3.03 3.28 -11.39
CA LEU A 208 -1.62 3.47 -11.08
C LEU A 208 -1.13 2.23 -10.31
N VAL A 209 -0.07 1.59 -10.80
CA VAL A 209 0.60 0.49 -10.10
C VAL A 209 1.90 1.05 -9.54
N CYS A 210 1.97 1.13 -8.20
CA CYS A 210 3.16 1.57 -7.47
C CYS A 210 3.94 0.35 -6.96
N GLY A 211 5.25 0.48 -6.89
CA GLY A 211 6.16 -0.54 -6.35
C GLY A 211 7.60 -0.12 -6.59
N ASP A 212 8.54 -0.70 -5.84
CA ASP A 212 9.94 -0.30 -5.91
C ASP A 212 10.62 -0.78 -7.19
N VAL A 213 11.83 -0.27 -7.44
CA VAL A 213 12.66 -0.72 -8.56
C VAL A 213 12.93 -2.22 -8.42
N GLY A 214 12.71 -2.98 -9.50
CA GLY A 214 12.88 -4.44 -9.51
C GLY A 214 11.64 -5.26 -9.13
N PHE A 215 10.55 -4.65 -8.64
CA PHE A 215 9.33 -5.37 -8.22
C PHE A 215 8.43 -5.82 -9.39
N GLY A 216 8.95 -5.90 -10.62
CA GLY A 216 8.22 -6.47 -11.76
C GLY A 216 7.04 -5.66 -12.31
N LYS A 217 6.97 -4.34 -12.07
CA LYS A 217 5.95 -3.46 -12.68
C LYS A 217 5.87 -3.58 -14.21
N THR A 218 7.02 -3.78 -14.86
CA THR A 218 7.11 -4.00 -16.31
C THR A 218 6.37 -5.25 -16.76
N GLU A 219 6.38 -6.32 -15.96
CA GLU A 219 5.66 -7.54 -16.29
C GLU A 219 4.15 -7.33 -16.26
N VAL A 220 3.64 -6.59 -15.26
CA VAL A 220 2.22 -6.21 -15.17
C VAL A 220 1.80 -5.46 -16.44
N ALA A 221 2.62 -4.50 -16.89
CA ALA A 221 2.35 -3.74 -18.10
C ALA A 221 2.43 -4.60 -19.37
N LEU A 222 3.41 -5.48 -19.50
CA LEU A 222 3.55 -6.37 -20.67
C LEU A 222 2.38 -7.35 -20.79
N ARG A 223 1.90 -7.89 -19.67
CA ARG A 223 0.70 -8.76 -19.65
C ARG A 223 -0.56 -7.99 -20.06
N ALA A 224 -0.66 -6.71 -19.67
CA ALA A 224 -1.75 -5.84 -20.09
C ALA A 224 -1.69 -5.49 -21.59
N CYS A 225 -0.49 -5.30 -22.15
CA CYS A 225 -0.32 -5.05 -23.59
C CYS A 225 -0.53 -6.31 -24.46
N ALA A 226 -0.29 -7.49 -23.89
CA ALA A 226 -0.54 -8.77 -24.56
C ALA A 226 -2.02 -9.18 -24.54
N ALA A 227 -2.84 -8.51 -23.72
CA ALA A 227 -4.27 -8.71 -23.60
C ALA A 227 -5.03 -8.04 -24.75
#